data_AF-A0A838VV73-F1
#
_entry.id   AF-A0A838VV73-F1
#
_cell.length_a   1.000
_cell.length_b   1.000
_cell.length_c   1.000
_cell.angle_alpha   90.00
_cell.angle_beta   90.00
_cell.angle_gamma   90.00
#
_symmetry.space_group_name_H-M   'P 1'
#
loop_
_entity.id
_entity.type
_entity.pdbx_description
1 polymer ?
#
loop_
_entity_poly.entity_id
_entity_poly.type
_entity_poly.pdbx_seq_one_letter_code
_entity_poly.pdbx_strand_id
1 'polypeptide(L)'
;MSQDLQLTRRQIFEELTKIVDPEIGVSIMELELIDKVDIEQGKVNVDLHLTSPFCPAVFGFKIAQDVKDNICNVEGIEDVKVNVSNHFMAEAINKQVNESKSPKSASTSTTKESAASNPGQDPNNQNTD
;
A
#
# COMPACT_ATOMS: atom_id res chain seq x y z
N MET A 1 16.46 22.48 1.23
CA MET A 1 15.97 22.53 -0.16
C MET A 1 16.46 21.33 -0.97
N SER A 2 17.76 21.17 -1.27
CA SER A 2 18.24 20.03 -2.09
C SER A 2 18.39 18.70 -1.33
N GLN A 3 18.73 18.75 -0.04
CA GLN A 3 18.92 17.56 0.80
C GLN A 3 17.58 16.87 1.12
N ASP A 4 16.54 17.66 1.40
CA ASP A 4 15.20 17.16 1.75
C ASP A 4 14.57 16.40 0.59
N LEU A 5 14.68 16.93 -0.64
CA LEU A 5 14.15 16.25 -1.83
C LEU A 5 14.83 14.90 -2.11
N GLN A 6 16.16 14.81 -1.91
CA GLN A 6 16.89 13.55 -2.07
C GLN A 6 16.50 12.54 -0.99
N LEU A 7 16.26 13.00 0.24
CA LEU A 7 15.76 12.17 1.33
C LEU A 7 14.37 11.62 1.02
N THR A 8 13.43 12.49 0.63
CA THR A 8 12.07 12.09 0.24
C THR A 8 12.09 11.13 -0.94
N ARG A 9 12.92 11.39 -1.95
CA ARG A 9 13.10 10.47 -3.08
C ARG A 9 13.56 9.11 -2.59
N ARG A 10 14.59 9.05 -1.75
CA ARG A 10 15.07 7.77 -1.19
C ARG A 10 13.96 7.02 -0.45
N GLN A 11 13.21 7.71 0.41
CA GLN A 11 12.08 7.12 1.15
C GLN A 11 11.00 6.56 0.21
N ILE A 12 10.64 7.31 -0.84
CA ILE A 12 9.67 6.84 -1.85
C ILE A 12 10.16 5.55 -2.52
N PHE A 13 11.43 5.49 -2.94
CA PHE A 13 11.97 4.29 -3.57
C PHE A 13 12.07 3.10 -2.61
N GLU A 14 12.37 3.34 -1.33
CA GLU A 14 12.33 2.33 -0.29
C GLU A 14 10.91 1.77 -0.09
N GLU A 15 9.89 2.63 -0.08
CA GLU A 15 8.49 2.20 0.02
C GLU A 15 8.03 1.44 -1.23
N LEU A 16 8.38 1.91 -2.44
CA LEU A 16 8.06 1.22 -3.69
C LEU A 16 8.67 -0.19 -3.75
N THR A 17 9.87 -0.38 -3.21
CA THR A 17 10.54 -1.69 -3.19
C THR A 17 9.79 -2.73 -2.35
N LYS A 18 9.03 -2.30 -1.33
CA LYS A 18 8.24 -3.20 -0.47
C LYS A 18 6.97 -3.71 -1.13
N ILE A 19 6.53 -3.07 -2.22
CA ILE A 19 5.33 -3.46 -2.93
C ILE A 19 5.65 -4.68 -3.80
N VAL A 20 4.93 -5.76 -3.55
CA VAL A 20 5.10 -7.05 -4.23
C VAL A 20 3.93 -7.27 -5.16
N ASP A 21 4.23 -7.69 -6.39
CA ASP A 21 3.23 -8.12 -7.35
C ASP A 21 2.50 -9.37 -6.80
N PRO A 22 1.17 -9.33 -6.60
CA PRO A 22 0.41 -10.43 -5.99
C PRO A 22 0.31 -11.67 -6.88
N GLU A 23 0.62 -11.56 -8.18
CA GLU A 23 0.62 -12.66 -9.14
C GLU A 23 2.00 -13.35 -9.20
N ILE A 24 3.07 -12.56 -9.24
CA ILE A 24 4.44 -13.05 -9.46
C ILE A 24 5.19 -13.26 -8.13
N GLY A 25 4.82 -12.54 -7.07
CA GLY A 25 5.48 -12.63 -5.77
C GLY A 25 6.84 -11.93 -5.71
N VAL A 26 7.12 -11.02 -6.64
CA VAL A 26 8.37 -10.26 -6.76
C VAL A 26 8.08 -8.76 -6.62
N SER A 27 9.05 -7.97 -6.16
CA SER A 27 8.89 -6.52 -6.02
C SER A 27 8.60 -5.85 -7.36
N ILE A 28 7.72 -4.85 -7.38
CA ILE A 28 7.45 -4.06 -8.59
C ILE A 28 8.68 -3.29 -9.08
N MET A 29 9.62 -2.99 -8.18
CA MET A 29 10.89 -2.36 -8.52
C MET A 29 11.85 -3.35 -9.20
N GLU A 30 11.86 -4.60 -8.76
CA GLU A 30 12.69 -5.66 -9.33
C GLU A 30 12.14 -6.15 -10.67
N LEU A 31 10.82 -6.09 -10.85
CA LEU A 31 10.14 -6.32 -12.12
C LEU A 31 10.23 -5.13 -13.09
N GLU A 32 10.88 -4.03 -12.70
CA GLU A 32 11.02 -2.80 -13.49
C GLU A 32 9.67 -2.21 -13.97
N LEU A 33 8.60 -2.36 -13.17
CA LEU A 33 7.25 -1.90 -13.55
C LEU A 33 7.07 -0.38 -13.42
N ILE A 34 7.99 0.31 -12.73
CA ILE A 34 7.95 1.76 -12.52
C ILE A 34 8.70 2.45 -13.65
N ASP A 35 7.97 3.19 -14.49
CA ASP A 35 8.54 3.92 -15.62
C ASP A 35 9.07 5.29 -15.18
N LYS A 36 8.35 5.97 -14.31
CA LYS A 36 8.67 7.35 -13.90
C LYS A 36 8.16 7.68 -12.51
N VAL A 37 8.96 8.47 -11.78
CA VAL A 37 8.59 9.09 -10.51
C VAL A 37 9.01 10.55 -10.53
N ASP A 38 8.03 11.45 -10.61
CA ASP A 38 8.22 12.90 -10.52
C ASP A 38 7.78 13.39 -9.13
N ILE A 39 8.62 14.21 -8.49
CA ILE A 39 8.36 14.76 -7.16
C ILE A 39 8.46 16.29 -7.26
N GLU A 40 7.34 16.97 -7.05
CA GLU A 40 7.24 18.42 -7.13
C GLU A 40 6.47 18.98 -5.93
N GLN A 41 7.16 19.68 -5.03
CA GLN A 41 6.55 20.42 -3.91
C GLN A 41 5.50 19.59 -3.11
N GLY A 42 5.87 18.37 -2.72
CA GLY A 42 4.98 17.47 -1.95
C GLY A 42 3.95 16.72 -2.81
N LYS A 43 3.93 16.91 -4.12
CA LYS A 43 3.12 16.12 -5.06
C LYS A 43 3.98 15.09 -5.75
N VAL A 44 3.49 13.86 -5.83
CA VAL A 44 4.17 12.76 -6.49
C VAL A 44 3.33 12.23 -7.63
N ASN A 45 3.91 12.15 -8.82
CA ASN A 45 3.31 11.47 -9.95
C ASN A 45 4.13 10.22 -10.26
N VAL A 46 3.45 9.08 -10.32
CA VAL A 46 4.06 7.79 -10.64
C VAL A 46 3.43 7.22 -11.90
N ASP A 47 4.26 6.97 -12.91
CA ASP A 47 3.90 6.20 -14.10
C ASP A 47 4.40 4.77 -13.95
N LEU A 48 3.51 3.81 -14.18
CA LEU A 48 3.85 2.38 -14.14
C LEU A 48 3.14 1.63 -15.28
N HIS A 49 3.72 0.50 -15.67
CA HIS A 49 3.12 -0.40 -16.65
C HIS A 49 2.87 -1.77 -16.02
N LEU A 50 1.81 -2.45 -16.45
CA LEU A 50 1.58 -3.85 -16.06
C LEU A 50 2.30 -4.81 -17.01
N THR A 51 2.69 -5.97 -16.50
CA THR A 51 3.41 -7.00 -17.26
C THR A 51 2.62 -7.53 -18.45
N SER A 52 1.29 -7.53 -18.37
CA SER A 52 0.40 -8.00 -19.43
C SER A 52 -0.89 -7.18 -19.50
N PRO A 53 -1.40 -6.90 -20.70
CA PRO A 53 -2.65 -6.18 -20.85
C PRO A 53 -3.87 -6.96 -20.39
N PHE A 54 -3.75 -8.29 -20.28
CA PHE A 54 -4.80 -9.21 -19.83
C PHE A 54 -4.65 -9.65 -18.37
N CYS A 55 -3.73 -9.05 -17.61
CA CYS A 55 -3.61 -9.31 -16.18
C CYS A 55 -4.97 -9.09 -15.49
N PRO A 56 -5.36 -9.89 -14.49
CA PRO A 56 -6.59 -9.64 -13.75
C PRO A 56 -6.63 -8.20 -13.23
N ALA A 57 -7.67 -7.44 -13.60
CA ALA A 57 -7.78 -6.01 -13.24
C ALA A 57 -7.69 -5.75 -11.74
N VAL A 58 -8.07 -6.74 -10.92
CA VAL A 58 -7.93 -6.71 -9.45
C VAL A 58 -6.47 -6.59 -8.99
N PHE A 59 -5.52 -7.19 -9.71
CA PHE A 59 -4.09 -7.10 -9.39
C PHE A 59 -3.53 -5.75 -9.83
N GLY A 60 -3.85 -5.30 -11.04
CA GLY A 60 -3.48 -3.95 -11.51
C GLY A 60 -3.99 -2.86 -10.58
N PHE A 61 -5.25 -2.96 -10.12
CA PHE A 61 -5.81 -2.06 -9.12
C PHE A 61 -5.07 -2.16 -7.78
N LYS A 62 -4.78 -3.37 -7.29
CA LYS A 62 -4.08 -3.57 -6.02
C LYS A 62 -2.69 -2.94 -6.04
N ILE A 63 -1.90 -3.18 -7.09
CA ILE A 63 -0.55 -2.61 -7.25
C ILE A 63 -0.63 -1.08 -7.27
N ALA A 64 -1.51 -0.51 -8.10
CA ALA A 64 -1.64 0.94 -8.22
C ALA A 64 -2.12 1.60 -6.92
N GLN A 65 -3.04 0.96 -6.20
CA GLN A 65 -3.51 1.41 -4.90
C GLN A 65 -2.38 1.35 -3.84
N ASP A 66 -1.62 0.25 -3.81
CA ASP A 66 -0.48 0.12 -2.90
C ASP A 66 0.58 1.18 -3.15
N VAL A 67 0.89 1.48 -4.42
CA VAL A 67 1.81 2.56 -4.78
C VAL A 67 1.33 3.89 -4.22
N LYS A 68 0.05 4.22 -4.42
CA LYS A 68 -0.53 5.47 -3.91
C LYS A 68 -0.45 5.54 -2.38
N ASP A 69 -0.88 4.48 -1.69
CA ASP A 69 -1.00 4.46 -0.24
C ASP A 69 0.36 4.51 0.45
N ASN A 70 1.34 3.73 -0.04
CA ASN A 70 2.68 3.71 0.54
C ASN A 70 3.40 5.07 0.37
N ILE A 71 3.30 5.69 -0.80
CA ILE A 71 3.90 7.02 -1.04
C ILE A 71 3.18 8.10 -0.23
N CYS A 72 1.87 8.02 -0.06
CA CYS A 72 1.10 9.00 0.71
C CYS A 72 1.49 9.00 2.20
N ASN A 73 2.05 7.89 2.71
CA ASN A 73 2.56 7.77 4.08
C ASN A 73 3.96 8.36 4.27
N VAL A 74 4.67 8.75 3.19
CA VAL A 74 5.97 9.39 3.28
C VAL A 74 5.82 10.83 3.79
N GLU A 75 6.67 11.22 4.73
CA GLU A 75 6.66 12.57 5.30
C GLU A 75 6.94 13.63 4.23
N GLY A 76 6.17 14.72 4.25
CA GLY A 76 6.26 15.80 3.27
C GLY A 76 5.46 15.58 1.98
N ILE A 77 4.77 14.44 1.83
CA ILE A 77 3.86 14.21 0.71
C ILE A 77 2.43 14.66 1.04
N GLU A 78 1.88 15.47 0.14
CA GLU A 78 0.54 16.05 0.21
C GLU A 78 -0.43 15.31 -0.72
N ASP A 79 0.01 15.01 -1.95
CA ASP A 79 -0.82 14.40 -2.99
C ASP A 79 -0.02 13.38 -3.81
N VAL A 80 -0.69 12.30 -4.22
CA VAL A 80 -0.09 11.23 -5.03
C VAL A 80 -1.03 10.86 -6.16
N LYS A 81 -0.52 10.91 -7.38
CA LYS A 81 -1.21 10.45 -8.58
C LYS A 81 -0.49 9.26 -9.19
N VAL A 82 -1.26 8.24 -9.53
CA VAL A 82 -0.75 7.01 -10.14
C VAL A 82 -1.37 6.86 -11.52
N ASN A 83 -0.53 6.56 -12.50
CA ASN A 83 -0.93 6.33 -13.87
C ASN A 83 -0.43 4.97 -14.33
N VAL A 84 -1.36 4.05 -14.50
CA VAL A 84 -1.15 2.70 -15.01
C VAL A 84 -1.28 2.72 -16.53
N SER A 85 -0.33 2.06 -17.20
CA SER A 85 -0.31 1.83 -18.63
C SER A 85 -0.26 0.33 -18.96
N ASN A 86 -0.34 0.00 -20.26
CA ASN A 86 -0.25 -1.38 -20.77
C ASN A 86 -1.34 -2.34 -20.24
N HIS A 87 -2.57 -1.86 -20.01
CA HIS A 87 -3.71 -2.67 -19.56
C HIS A 87 -5.05 -2.23 -20.20
N PHE A 88 -5.93 -3.18 -20.56
CA PHE A 88 -7.22 -2.85 -21.22
C PHE A 88 -8.14 -1.99 -20.36
N MET A 89 -8.07 -2.16 -19.04
CA MET A 89 -8.84 -1.36 -18.08
C MET A 89 -8.01 -0.26 -17.40
N ALA A 90 -6.89 0.17 -18.01
CA ALA A 90 -6.01 1.19 -17.42
C ALA A 90 -6.77 2.46 -17.03
N GLU A 91 -7.68 2.96 -17.88
CA GLU A 91 -8.49 4.14 -17.58
C GLU A 91 -9.36 3.96 -16.32
N ALA A 92 -10.03 2.81 -16.19
CA ALA A 92 -10.86 2.51 -15.03
C ALA A 92 -10.02 2.38 -13.74
N ILE A 93 -8.86 1.72 -13.83
CA ILE A 93 -7.92 1.60 -12.71
C ILE A 93 -7.45 3.00 -12.27
N ASN A 94 -6.97 3.81 -13.22
CA ASN A 94 -6.46 5.16 -12.95
C ASN A 94 -7.55 6.03 -12.34
N LYS A 95 -8.77 5.99 -12.88
CA LYS A 95 -9.90 6.72 -12.32
C LYS A 95 -10.16 6.30 -10.88
N GLN A 96 -10.30 5.01 -10.62
CA GLN A 96 -10.66 4.50 -9.30
C GLN A 96 -9.57 4.78 -8.24
N VAL A 97 -8.30 4.59 -8.59
CA VAL A 97 -7.17 4.83 -7.68
C VAL A 97 -7.01 6.32 -7.37
N ASN A 98 -7.25 7.21 -8.34
CA ASN A 98 -7.06 8.65 -8.13
C ASN A 98 -8.30 9.35 -7.54
N GLU A 99 -9.51 8.80 -7.70
CA GLU A 99 -10.75 9.35 -7.13
C GLU A 99 -10.97 8.97 -5.65
N SER A 100 -10.34 7.90 -5.15
CA SER A 100 -10.37 7.56 -3.72
C SER A 100 -9.62 8.62 -2.91
N LYS A 101 -10.34 9.36 -2.06
CA LYS A 101 -9.73 10.36 -1.15
C LYS A 101 -8.67 9.69 -0.27
N SER A 102 -7.49 10.29 -0.19
CA SER A 102 -6.30 9.79 0.52
C SER A 102 -6.61 9.41 1.99
N PRO A 103 -5.95 8.37 2.55
CA PRO A 103 -6.29 7.76 3.83
C PRO A 103 -5.87 8.56 5.08
N LYS A 104 -5.59 9.87 5.00
CA LYS A 104 -5.24 10.73 6.16
C LYS A 104 -6.40 10.94 7.17
N SER A 105 -7.35 10.01 7.25
CA SER A 105 -8.42 9.96 8.27
C SER A 105 -8.79 8.52 8.69
N ALA A 106 -7.81 7.61 8.82
CA ALA A 106 -8.07 6.28 9.39
C ALA A 106 -6.91 5.78 10.27
N SER A 107 -6.60 6.50 11.35
CA SER A 107 -5.78 5.96 12.44
C SER A 107 -6.17 6.60 13.77
N THR A 108 -7.27 6.13 14.38
CA THR A 108 -7.37 6.02 15.84
C THR A 108 -8.45 5.00 16.21
N SER A 109 -8.06 3.76 16.48
CA SER A 109 -8.78 2.90 17.44
C SER A 109 -7.74 2.11 18.22
N THR A 110 -7.26 2.78 19.26
CA THR A 110 -6.46 2.28 20.36
C THR A 110 -6.96 0.92 20.85
N THR A 111 -5.99 0.02 21.01
CA THR A 111 -5.88 -1.05 21.99
C THR A 111 -6.90 -0.98 23.13
N LYS A 112 -7.69 -2.03 23.32
CA LYS A 112 -8.22 -2.37 24.63
C LYS A 112 -7.88 -3.80 24.98
N GLU A 113 -6.74 -3.93 25.63
CA GLU A 113 -6.41 -4.98 26.57
C GLU A 113 -7.60 -5.17 27.53
N SER A 114 -8.10 -6.40 27.64
CA SER A 114 -8.95 -6.81 28.76
C SER A 114 -8.34 -8.06 29.35
N ALA A 115 -7.82 -7.85 30.55
CA ALA A 115 -7.30 -8.83 31.46
C ALA A 115 -8.33 -9.93 31.74
N ALA A 116 -7.84 -11.16 31.81
CA ALA A 116 -8.36 -12.20 32.68
C ALA A 116 -7.19 -13.09 33.13
N SER A 117 -6.37 -12.56 34.03
CA SER A 117 -5.75 -13.35 35.10
C SER A 117 -6.88 -13.60 36.13
N ASN A 118 -7.02 -14.75 36.81
CA ASN A 118 -6.01 -15.67 37.34
C ASN A 118 -6.71 -16.99 37.81
N PRO A 119 -6.15 -17.89 38.64
CA PRO A 119 -6.01 -19.32 38.36
C PRO A 119 -6.73 -20.26 39.38
N GLY A 120 -6.60 -21.58 39.20
CA GLY A 120 -6.60 -22.55 40.31
C GLY A 120 -7.81 -23.49 40.44
N GLN A 121 -7.51 -24.80 40.33
CA GLN A 121 -8.01 -25.99 41.07
C GLN A 121 -9.53 -26.17 41.27
N ASP A 122 -10.13 -27.36 41.09
CA ASP A 122 -9.73 -28.67 41.62
C ASP A 122 -10.46 -29.82 40.86
N PRO A 123 -9.93 -31.06 40.81
CA PRO A 123 -10.59 -32.22 40.26
C PRO A 123 -11.25 -33.06 41.38
N ASN A 124 -12.58 -33.14 41.42
CA ASN A 124 -13.29 -34.18 42.18
C ASN A 124 -14.75 -34.25 41.68
N ASN A 125 -15.14 -35.34 41.00
CA ASN A 125 -15.92 -36.43 41.57
C ASN A 125 -17.28 -36.00 42.17
N GLN A 126 -18.37 -36.29 41.44
CA GLN A 126 -19.56 -36.94 42.01
C GLN A 126 -20.53 -37.45 40.92
N ASN A 127 -20.63 -38.77 40.90
CA ASN A 127 -21.69 -39.72 40.53
C ASN A 127 -23.16 -39.25 40.33
N THR A 128 -23.95 -40.17 39.73
CA THR A 128 -25.44 -40.32 39.61
C THR A 128 -26.12 -39.60 38.44
N ASP A 129 -26.96 -40.22 37.59
CA ASP A 129 -27.79 -41.45 37.62
C ASP A 129 -27.74 -42.16 36.24
#